data_AF-A0A7C7TZV5-F1
#
_entry.id   AF-A0A7C7TZV5-F1
#
_cell.length_a   1.000
_cell.length_b   1.000
_cell.length_c   1.000
_cell.angle_alpha   90.00
_cell.angle_beta   90.00
_cell.angle_gamma   90.00
#
_symmetry.space_group_name_H-M   'P 1'
#
loop_
_entity.id
_entity.type
_entity.pdbx_description
1 polymer ?
#
loop_
_entity_poly.entity_id
_entity_poly.type
_entity_poly.pdbx_seq_one_letter_code
_entity_poly.pdbx_strand_id
1 'polypeptide(L)' 'MKNYFLKWVFGFFVLLSLDLFMEGLVFEWLGWNSTTKNDWFFILWWGLVVVWFIFGLVIFIKKLKKSN' A
#
# COMPACT_ATOMS: atom_id res chain seq x y z
N MET A 1 -20.19 -7.74 -1.36
CA MET A 1 -18.92 -7.84 -0.59
C MET A 1 -17.73 -8.25 -1.46
N LYS A 2 -17.82 -9.32 -2.27
CA LYS A 2 -16.73 -9.81 -3.14
C LYS A 2 -16.05 -8.74 -4.02
N ASN A 3 -16.82 -7.88 -4.72
CA ASN A 3 -16.23 -6.85 -5.59
C ASN A 3 -15.41 -5.79 -4.85
N TYR A 4 -15.72 -5.50 -3.59
CA TYR A 4 -14.94 -4.55 -2.78
C TYR A 4 -13.67 -5.19 -2.26
N PHE A 5 -13.73 -6.47 -1.91
CA PHE A 5 -12.55 -7.25 -1.52
C PHE A 5 -11.54 -7.38 -2.64
N LEU A 6 -11.99 -7.74 -3.84
CA LEU A 6 -11.10 -7.81 -4.98
C LEU A 6 -10.46 -6.44 -5.28
N LYS A 7 -11.21 -5.34 -5.20
CA LYS A 7 -10.66 -3.99 -5.38
C LYS A 7 -9.65 -3.60 -4.29
N TRP A 8 -9.92 -3.95 -3.05
CA TRP A 8 -9.04 -3.64 -1.92
C TRP A 8 -7.72 -4.40 -2.00
N VAL A 9 -7.79 -5.70 -2.31
CA VAL A 9 -6.62 -6.56 -2.55
C VAL A 9 -5.86 -6.09 -3.78
N PHE A 10 -6.55 -5.79 -4.88
CA PHE A 10 -5.93 -5.27 -6.10
C PHE A 10 -5.19 -3.95 -5.83
N GLY A 11 -5.78 -3.02 -5.08
CA GLY A 11 -5.10 -1.77 -4.72
C GLY A 11 -3.86 -2.01 -3.86
N PHE A 12 -3.84 -3.03 -3.00
CA PHE A 12 -2.61 -3.42 -2.29
C PHE A 12 -1.52 -3.89 -3.25
N PHE A 13 -1.85 -4.70 -4.26
CA PHE A 13 -0.87 -5.10 -5.28
C PHE A 13 -0.32 -3.90 -6.07
N VAL A 14 -1.13 -2.87 -6.33
CA VAL A 14 -0.64 -1.63 -6.94
C VAL A 14 0.36 -0.92 -6.03
N LEU A 15 0.08 -0.81 -4.72
CA LEU A 15 1.01 -0.22 -3.75
C LEU A 15 2.31 -1.03 -3.63
N LEU A 16 2.21 -2.35 -3.67
CA LEU A 16 3.36 -3.26 -3.67
C LEU A 16 4.18 -3.13 -4.96
N SER A 17 3.55 -3.07 -6.12
CA SER A 17 4.26 -2.85 -7.39
C SER A 17 4.97 -1.50 -7.43
N LEU A 18 4.38 -0.45 -6.83
CA LEU A 18 5.04 0.85 -6.69
C LEU A 18 6.29 0.77 -5.81
N ASP A 19 6.21 0.05 -4.69
CA ASP A 19 7.35 -0.20 -3.80
C ASP A 19 8.50 -0.88 -4.54
N LEU A 20 8.20 -2.02 -5.19
CA LEU A 20 9.18 -2.80 -5.95
C LEU A 20 9.75 -2.02 -7.14
N PHE A 21 8.95 -1.18 -7.80
CA PHE A 21 9.43 -0.31 -8.87
C PHE A 21 10.40 0.75 -8.33
N MET A 22 10.07 1.36 -7.20
CA MET A 22 10.93 2.35 -6.56
C MET A 22 12.25 1.72 -6.11
N GLU A 23 12.18 0.54 -5.48
CA GLU A 23 13.36 -0.20 -5.02
C GLU A 23 14.24 -0.70 -6.17
N GLY A 24 13.64 -1.41 -7.12
CA GLY A 24 14.37 -2.11 -8.17
C GLY A 24 14.81 -1.25 -9.35
N LEU A 25 14.25 -0.04 -9.53
CA LEU A 25 14.62 0.85 -10.63
C LEU A 25 15.02 2.23 -10.15
N VAL A 26 14.16 2.90 -9.38
CA VAL A 26 14.39 4.32 -9.04
C VAL A 26 15.55 4.48 -8.07
N PHE A 27 15.64 3.64 -7.04
CA PHE A 27 16.72 3.73 -6.06
C PHE A 27 18.07 3.34 -6.64
N GLU A 28 18.10 2.34 -7.52
CA GLU A 28 19.31 1.99 -8.26
C GLU A 28 19.74 3.13 -9.17
N TRP A 29 18.81 3.66 -9.99
CA TRP A 29 19.10 4.74 -10.94
C TRP A 29 19.59 6.03 -10.26
N LEU A 30 19.02 6.39 -9.11
CA LEU A 30 19.39 7.59 -8.36
C LEU A 30 20.52 7.36 -7.36
N GLY A 31 21.00 6.12 -7.19
CA GLY A 31 21.99 5.77 -6.16
C GLY A 31 21.48 6.01 -4.74
N TRP A 32 20.19 5.80 -4.48
CA TRP A 32 19.57 5.99 -3.16
C TRP A 32 19.63 4.75 -2.27
N ASN A 33 20.11 3.62 -2.80
CA ASN A 33 20.37 2.41 -2.02
C ASN A 33 21.29 2.72 -0.84
N SER A 34 20.90 2.28 0.35
CA SER A 34 21.63 2.51 1.61
C SER A 34 21.77 4.00 2.00
N THR A 35 20.88 4.87 1.52
CA THR A 35 20.84 6.28 1.93
C THR A 35 19.63 6.56 2.82
N THR A 36 19.70 7.63 3.61
CA THR A 36 18.56 8.09 4.42
C THR A 36 17.31 8.41 3.60
N LYS A 37 17.44 8.71 2.29
CA LYS A 37 16.30 8.96 1.40
C LYS A 37 15.47 7.69 1.18
N ASN A 38 16.11 6.54 1.10
CA ASN A 38 15.45 5.23 1.01
C ASN A 38 14.67 4.95 2.31
N ASP A 39 15.28 5.19 3.48
CA ASP A 39 14.60 5.02 4.77
C ASP A 39 13.33 5.88 4.87
N TRP A 40 13.42 7.16 4.49
CA TRP A 40 12.27 8.07 4.46
C TRP A 40 11.16 7.62 3.51
N PHE A 41 11.53 7.08 2.35
CA PHE A 41 10.55 6.51 1.42
C PHE A 41 9.81 5.34 2.08
N PHE A 42 10.53 4.38 2.68
CA PHE A 42 9.89 3.23 3.31
C PHE A 42 8.97 3.64 4.46
N ILE A 43 9.36 4.63 5.27
CA ILE A 43 8.50 5.18 6.34
C ILE A 43 7.19 5.71 5.77
N LEU A 44 7.27 6.54 4.71
CA LEU A 44 6.09 7.12 4.07
C LEU A 44 5.23 6.05 3.38
N TRP A 45 5.86 5.09 2.72
CA TRP A 45 5.20 3.98 2.06
C TRP A 45 4.45 3.09 3.06
N TRP A 46 5.08 2.71 4.17
CA TRP A 46 4.41 1.96 5.25
C TRP A 46 3.24 2.75 5.84
N GLY A 47 3.39 4.06 6.02
CA GLY A 47 2.28 4.93 6.42
C GLY A 47 1.09 4.85 5.45
N LEU A 48 1.35 4.90 4.14
CA LEU A 48 0.32 4.75 3.10
C LEU A 48 -0.34 3.37 3.14
N VAL A 49 0.44 2.30 3.30
CA VAL A 49 -0.08 0.92 3.41
C VAL A 49 -0.98 0.76 4.64
N VAL A 50 -0.58 1.29 5.80
CA VAL A 50 -1.40 1.26 7.02
C VAL A 50 -2.71 2.00 6.83
N VAL A 51 -2.68 3.21 6.24
CA VAL A 51 -3.89 3.98 5.95
C VAL A 51 -4.81 3.22 4.99
N TRP A 52 -4.26 2.64 3.91
CA TRP A 52 -5.01 1.82 2.97
C TRP A 52 -5.66 0.61 3.64
N PHE A 53 -4.93 -0.06 4.52
CA PHE A 53 -5.39 -1.24 5.24
C PHE A 53 -6.53 -0.91 6.21
N ILE A 54 -6.35 0.12 7.05
CA ILE A 54 -7.37 0.58 8.01
C ILE A 54 -8.62 1.05 7.27
N PHE A 55 -8.46 1.85 6.21
CA PHE A 55 -9.60 2.34 5.42
C PHE A 55 -10.41 1.19 4.82
N GLY A 56 -9.73 0.20 4.25
CA GLY A 56 -10.38 -1.01 3.74
C GLY A 56 -11.16 -1.75 4.82
N LEU A 57 -10.53 -2.02 5.97
CA LEU A 57 -11.16 -2.70 7.11
C LEU A 57 -12.42 -1.96 7.59
N VAL A 58 -12.36 -0.64 7.76
CA VAL A 58 -13.51 0.17 8.18
C VAL A 58 -14.67 0.02 7.18
N ILE A 59 -14.41 0.06 5.88
CA ILE A 59 -15.43 -0.14 4.85
C ILE A 59 -16.02 -1.55 4.94
N PHE A 60 -15.19 -2.57 5.16
CA PHE A 60 -15.66 -3.95 5.33
C PHE A 60 -16.60 -4.10 6.50
N ILE A 61 -16.20 -3.63 7.67
CA ILE A 61 -17.01 -3.71 8.90
C ILE A 61 -18.34 -2.99 8.70
N LYS A 62 -18.33 -1.78 8.11
CA LYS A 62 -19.56 -1.03 7.80
C LYS A 62 -20.49 -1.81 6.85
N LYS A 63 -19.95 -2.47 5.83
CA LYS A 63 -20.75 -3.26 4.87
C LYS A 63 -21.27 -4.57 5.47
N LEU A 64 -20.50 -5.22 6.34
CA LEU A 64 -20.94 -6.39 7.09
C LEU A 64 -22.11 -6.03 8.00
N LYS A 65 -21.99 -4.95 8.77
CA LYS A 65 -23.07 -4.49 9.67
C LYS A 65 -24.34 -4.06 8.94
N LYS A 66 -24.24 -3.57 7.70
CA LYS A 66 -25.40 -3.21 6.86
C LYS A 66 -26.08 -4.43 6.21
N SER A 67 -25.38 -5.55 6.11
CA SER A 67 -25.88 -6.78 5.46
C SER A 67 -26.55 -7.75 6.44
N ASN A 68 -26.40 -7.53 7.74
CA ASN A 68 -27.19 -8.12 8.82
C ASN A 68 -28.38 -7.22 9.15
#